data_AF-A0A3Q3VW16-F1
#
_entry.id   AF-A0A3Q3VW16-F1
#
_cell.length_a   1.000
_cell.length_b   1.000
_cell.length_c   1.000
_cell.angle_alpha   90.00
_cell.angle_beta   90.00
_cell.angle_gamma   90.00
#
_symmetry.space_group_name_H-M   'P 1'
#
loop_
_entity.id
_entity.type
_entity.pdbx_description
1 polymer ?
#
loop_
_entity_poly.entity_id
_entity_poly.type
_entity_poly.pdbx_seq_one_letter_code
_entity_poly.pdbx_strand_id
1 'polypeptide(L)'
;SGDRNHWPTFATLLAVCCTCDPLEMVRQKCQEAEHCVHTRERLEECENRVGSRSLTDEDCTEELFDFLHARDHCVAHKLFHSVK
;
A
#
# COMPACT_ATOMS: atom_id res chain seq x y z
N SER A 1 35.02 6.56 -17.43
CA SER A 1 35.48 6.03 -16.14
C SER A 1 35.03 6.98 -15.06
N GLY A 2 34.01 6.61 -14.29
CA GLY A 2 33.46 7.42 -13.19
C GLY A 2 33.05 6.49 -12.06
N ASP A 3 33.64 6.70 -10.90
CA ASP A 3 33.72 5.76 -9.78
C ASP A 3 32.36 5.34 -9.18
N ARG A 4 32.24 4.03 -8.93
CA ARG A 4 31.08 3.32 -8.38
C ARG A 4 31.01 3.32 -6.84
N ASN A 5 31.63 4.27 -6.13
CA ASN A 5 31.87 4.13 -4.68
C ASN A 5 31.39 5.29 -3.79
N HIS A 6 30.35 6.03 -4.15
CA HIS A 6 29.75 7.06 -3.28
C HIS A 6 28.38 6.68 -2.70
N TRP A 7 28.10 5.39 -2.49
CA TRP A 7 26.79 4.91 -2.02
C TRP A 7 26.71 4.49 -0.54
N PRO A 8 27.23 5.24 0.46
CA PRO A 8 26.79 5.02 1.84
C PRO A 8 25.56 5.88 2.19
N THR A 9 25.35 7.04 1.56
CA THR A 9 24.29 7.99 1.96
C THR A 9 22.89 7.59 1.49
N PHE A 10 22.75 7.02 0.28
CA PHE A 10 21.44 6.57 -0.22
C PHE A 10 20.90 5.35 0.54
N ALA A 11 21.78 4.41 0.90
CA ALA A 11 21.39 3.24 1.68
C ALA A 11 21.01 3.63 3.12
N THR A 12 21.69 4.61 3.73
CA THR A 12 21.31 5.13 5.05
C THR A 12 20.03 5.97 5.02
N LEU A 13 19.77 6.76 3.97
CA LEU A 13 18.49 7.47 3.78
C LEU A 13 17.32 6.51 3.55
N LEU A 14 17.53 5.43 2.79
CA LEU A 14 16.56 4.35 2.65
C LEU A 14 16.33 3.64 4.00
N ALA A 15 17.40 3.45 4.79
CA ALA A 15 17.31 2.83 6.11
C ALA A 15 16.60 3.70 7.17
N VAL A 16 16.65 5.04 7.06
CA VAL A 16 15.92 5.95 7.95
C VAL A 16 14.41 5.97 7.63
N CYS A 17 14.03 5.81 6.34
CA CYS A 17 12.63 5.55 5.97
C CYS A 17 12.12 4.19 6.47
N CYS A 18 13.02 3.24 6.73
CA CYS A 18 12.73 1.91 7.29
C CYS A 18 12.73 1.84 8.84
N THR A 19 12.53 2.96 9.55
CA THR A 19 11.95 2.83 10.90
C THR A 19 10.54 2.31 10.69
N CYS A 20 10.35 1.01 10.93
CA CYS A 20 9.10 0.27 10.74
C CYS A 20 7.92 1.15 11.16
N ASP A 21 7.25 1.78 10.18
CA ASP A 21 6.16 2.69 10.47
C ASP A 21 5.10 1.85 11.17
N PRO A 22 4.69 2.17 12.41
CA PRO A 22 3.60 1.47 13.06
C PRO A 22 2.37 1.39 12.14
N LEU A 23 2.22 2.37 11.25
CA LEU A 23 1.23 2.38 10.18
C LEU A 23 1.45 1.27 9.15
N GLU A 24 2.68 0.97 8.73
CA GLU A 24 3.02 -0.13 7.81
C GLU A 24 2.64 -1.49 8.43
N MET A 25 2.97 -1.71 9.71
CA MET A 25 2.62 -2.95 10.40
C MET A 25 1.11 -3.11 10.58
N VAL A 26 0.41 -2.02 10.93
CA VAL A 26 -1.05 -2.05 11.07
C VAL A 26 -1.70 -2.22 9.70
N ARG A 27 -1.16 -1.61 8.64
CA ARG A 27 -1.61 -1.81 7.26
C ARG A 27 -1.46 -3.26 6.83
N GLN A 28 -0.33 -3.91 7.05
CA GLN A 28 -0.15 -5.34 6.75
C GLN A 28 -1.18 -6.20 7.51
N LYS A 29 -1.33 -5.99 8.81
CA LYS A 29 -2.32 -6.70 9.63
C LYS A 29 -3.78 -6.42 9.22
N CYS A 30 -4.03 -5.29 8.60
CA CYS A 30 -5.36 -4.91 8.10
C CYS A 30 -5.60 -5.39 6.67
N GLN A 31 -4.56 -5.58 5.87
CA GLN A 31 -4.65 -6.20 4.54
C GLN A 31 -5.06 -7.68 4.62
N GLU A 32 -4.73 -8.37 5.72
CA GLU A 32 -5.14 -9.76 5.98
C GLU A 32 -6.61 -9.88 6.46
N ALA A 33 -7.27 -8.78 6.80
CA ALA A 33 -8.69 -8.82 7.18
C ALA A 33 -9.53 -9.24 5.97
N GLU A 34 -10.46 -10.17 6.16
CA GLU A 34 -11.30 -10.76 5.10
C GLU A 34 -11.90 -9.71 4.16
N HIS A 35 -12.46 -8.64 4.73
CA HIS A 35 -13.05 -7.54 3.96
C HIS A 35 -12.03 -6.76 3.12
N CYS A 36 -10.81 -6.58 3.63
CA CYS A 36 -9.74 -5.89 2.90
C CYS A 36 -9.16 -6.75 1.78
N VAL A 37 -9.03 -8.07 2.01
CA VAL A 37 -8.59 -9.04 1.00
C VAL A 37 -9.53 -9.02 -0.21
N HIS A 38 -10.83 -9.10 0.03
CA HIS A 38 -11.83 -9.09 -1.04
C HIS A 38 -11.83 -7.77 -1.85
N THR A 39 -11.77 -6.62 -1.17
CA THR A 39 -11.69 -5.32 -1.88
C THR A 39 -10.37 -5.14 -2.64
N ARG A 40 -9.27 -5.72 -2.16
CA ARG A 40 -7.98 -5.74 -2.86
C ARG A 40 -8.04 -6.60 -4.11
N GLU A 41 -8.63 -7.79 -4.03
CA GLU A 41 -8.80 -8.68 -5.19
C GLU A 41 -9.60 -7.99 -6.31
N ARG A 42 -10.69 -7.29 -5.96
CA ARG A 42 -11.46 -6.50 -6.92
C ARG A 42 -10.66 -5.37 -7.57
N LEU A 43 -9.81 -4.68 -6.80
CA LEU A 43 -8.91 -3.67 -7.32
C LEU A 43 -7.90 -4.28 -8.31
N GLU A 44 -7.27 -5.39 -7.96
CA GLU A 44 -6.32 -6.12 -8.83
C GLU A 44 -7.00 -6.61 -10.12
N GLU A 45 -8.24 -7.10 -10.03
CA GLU A 45 -9.04 -7.47 -11.20
C GLU A 45 -9.33 -6.27 -12.11
N CYS A 46 -9.65 -5.10 -11.53
CA CYS A 46 -9.82 -3.87 -12.29
C CYS A 46 -8.51 -3.44 -12.96
N GLU A 47 -7.40 -3.42 -12.23
CA GLU A 47 -6.09 -3.02 -12.78
C GLU A 47 -5.67 -3.93 -13.94
N ASN A 48 -5.90 -5.24 -13.83
CA ASN A 48 -5.63 -6.18 -14.92
C ASN A 48 -6.54 -5.93 -16.14
N ARG A 49 -7.81 -5.60 -15.92
CA ARG A 49 -8.77 -5.28 -16.98
C ARG A 49 -8.43 -3.95 -17.68
N VAL A 50 -8.10 -2.90 -16.94
CA VAL A 50 -7.70 -1.59 -17.49
C VAL A 50 -6.33 -1.70 -18.16
N GLY A 51 -5.36 -2.38 -17.55
CA GLY A 51 -4.02 -2.57 -18.08
C GLY A 51 -3.94 -3.46 -19.32
N SER A 52 -4.91 -4.34 -19.54
CA SER A 52 -5.02 -5.15 -20.76
C SER A 52 -5.66 -4.40 -21.94
N ARG A 53 -6.25 -3.22 -21.72
CA ARG A 53 -6.86 -2.40 -22.76
C ARG A 53 -5.90 -1.30 -23.22
N SER A 54 -5.79 -1.13 -24.53
CA SER A 54 -4.94 -0.09 -25.12
C SER A 54 -5.58 1.30 -25.10
N LEU A 55 -6.92 1.37 -25.15
CA LEU A 55 -7.73 2.58 -24.98
C LEU A 55 -8.99 2.21 -24.20
N THR A 56 -9.17 2.81 -23.02
CA THR A 56 -10.35 2.62 -22.17
C THR A 56 -10.59 3.90 -21.36
N ASP A 57 -11.85 4.30 -21.21
CA ASP A 57 -12.28 5.40 -20.32
C ASP A 57 -12.55 4.90 -18.89
N GLU A 58 -12.36 3.59 -18.67
CA GLU A 58 -12.49 2.94 -17.37
C GLU A 58 -11.27 3.23 -16.49
N ASP A 59 -11.51 3.62 -15.24
CA ASP A 59 -10.52 3.74 -14.18
C ASP A 59 -10.92 2.90 -12.96
N CYS A 60 -9.97 2.58 -12.09
CA CYS A 60 -10.18 1.75 -10.90
C CYS A 60 -10.36 2.58 -9.62
N THR A 61 -10.86 3.82 -9.75
CA THR A 61 -10.96 4.75 -8.62
C THR A 61 -12.01 4.28 -7.61
N GLU A 62 -13.09 3.64 -8.08
CA GLU A 62 -14.13 3.05 -7.22
C GLU A 62 -13.55 1.93 -6.35
N GLU A 63 -12.90 0.95 -6.96
CA GLU A 63 -12.29 -0.18 -6.25
C GLU A 63 -11.16 0.26 -5.31
N LEU A 64 -10.43 1.31 -5.69
CA LEU A 64 -9.43 1.92 -4.83
C LEU A 64 -10.06 2.53 -3.59
N PHE A 65 -11.15 3.29 -3.73
CA PHE A 65 -11.83 3.88 -2.57
C PHE A 65 -12.47 2.81 -1.67
N ASP A 66 -13.03 1.75 -2.24
CA ASP A 66 -13.54 0.60 -1.48
C ASP A 66 -12.45 -0.06 -0.63
N PHE A 67 -11.27 -0.32 -1.24
CA PHE A 67 -10.12 -0.87 -0.53
C PHE A 67 -9.62 0.08 0.57
N LEU A 68 -9.52 1.37 0.28
CA LEU A 68 -9.11 2.37 1.26
C LEU A 68 -10.10 2.46 2.43
N HIS A 69 -11.41 2.43 2.17
CA HIS A 69 -12.42 2.43 3.22
C HIS A 69 -12.33 1.20 4.12
N ALA A 70 -12.19 0.00 3.54
CA ALA A 70 -12.02 -1.23 4.30
C ALA A 70 -10.76 -1.18 5.18
N ARG A 71 -9.64 -0.78 4.58
CA ARG A 71 -8.34 -0.68 5.26
C ARG A 71 -8.38 0.36 6.39
N ASP A 72 -8.89 1.55 6.11
CA ASP A 72 -8.89 2.66 7.06
C ASP A 72 -9.84 2.39 8.23
N HIS A 73 -10.95 1.67 8.00
CA HIS A 73 -11.80 1.17 9.08
C HIS A 73 -11.02 0.24 10.03
N CYS A 74 -10.27 -0.72 9.49
CA CYS A 74 -9.43 -1.60 10.31
C CYS A 74 -8.29 -0.86 11.00
N VAL A 75 -7.61 0.05 10.29
CA VAL A 75 -6.48 0.84 10.79
C VAL A 75 -6.94 1.74 11.93
N ALA A 76 -8.07 2.43 11.80
CA ALA A 76 -8.64 3.26 12.85
C ALA A 76 -8.90 2.47 14.15
N HIS A 77 -9.41 1.24 14.04
CA HIS A 77 -9.62 0.38 15.21
C HIS A 77 -8.31 -0.06 15.91
N LYS A 78 -7.18 -0.13 15.19
CA LYS A 78 -5.91 -0.64 15.73
C LYS A 78 -4.90 0.44 16.10
N LEU A 79 -4.89 1.59 15.40
CA LEU A 79 -3.92 2.67 15.67
C LEU A 79 -4.08 3.26 17.06
N PHE A 80 -5.29 3.49 17.56
CA PHE A 80 -5.50 4.06 18.89
C PHE A 80 -5.03 3.16 20.05
N HIS A 81 -4.75 1.88 19.79
CA HIS A 81 -4.16 0.97 20.76
C HIS A 81 -2.61 0.96 20.73
N SER A 82 -1.99 1.46 19.66
CA SER A 82 -0.53 1.42 19.45
C SER A 82 0.18 2.75 19.73
N VAL A 83 -0.56 3.85 19.86
CA VAL A 83 -0.02 5.16 20.29
C VAL A 83 -0.28 5.40 21.79
N LYS A 84 0.42 4.67 22.66
CA LYS A 84 0.47 4.95 24.10
C LYS A 84 1.90 5.31 24.51
#